data_AF-A0A7V9J0L8-F1
#
_entry.id   AF-A0A7V9J0L8-F1
#
_cell.length_a   1.000
_cell.length_b   1.000
_cell.length_c   1.000
_cell.angle_alpha   90.00
_cell.angle_beta   90.00
_cell.angle_gamma   90.00
#
_symmetry.space_group_name_H-M   'P 1'
#
loop_
_entity.id
_entity.type
_entity.pdbx_description
1 polymer ?
#
loop_
_entity_poly.entity_id
_entity_poly.type
_entity_poly.pdbx_seq_one_letter_code
_entity_poly.pdbx_strand_id
1 'polypeptide(L)'
;MTGQASPHPMVMMTSLAPRISCVHGLGDFAPEEAEARLEAWCATGGDGIVGEWSRAELEEHVRDEHSTFTWLLEPMIRRAGFDIDDAVYSDDGVFARYVLRAV
;
A
#
# COMPACT_ATOMS: atom_id res chain seq x y z
N MET A 1 -3.60 -16.21 -25.55
CA MET A 1 -4.37 -15.01 -25.18
C MET A 1 -3.53 -14.26 -24.18
N THR A 2 -2.90 -13.19 -24.63
CA THR A 2 -2.01 -12.33 -23.84
C THR A 2 -2.86 -11.55 -22.85
N GLY A 3 -2.84 -11.96 -21.58
CA GLY A 3 -3.45 -11.21 -20.48
C GLY A 3 -2.68 -9.91 -20.30
N GLN A 4 -3.32 -8.80 -20.61
CA GLN A 4 -2.81 -7.46 -20.40
C GLN A 4 -2.80 -7.21 -18.90
N ALA A 5 -1.61 -7.16 -18.29
CA ALA A 5 -1.44 -6.73 -16.92
C ALA A 5 -1.96 -5.29 -16.81
N SER A 6 -3.09 -5.14 -16.13
CA SER A 6 -3.68 -3.84 -15.85
C SER A 6 -2.81 -3.11 -14.81
N PRO A 7 -2.50 -1.82 -14.99
CA PRO A 7 -1.56 -1.09 -14.15
C PRO A 7 -2.25 -0.73 -12.83
N HIS A 8 -2.30 -1.69 -11.90
CA HIS A 8 -2.80 -1.52 -10.55
C HIS A 8 -1.65 -1.05 -9.63
N PRO A 9 -1.92 -0.35 -8.50
CA PRO A 9 -0.95 0.49 -7.81
C PRO A 9 0.04 -0.35 -7.00
N MET A 10 0.91 -1.03 -7.73
CA MET A 10 2.11 -1.71 -7.28
C MET A 10 3.21 -0.66 -7.20
N VAL A 11 3.73 -0.39 -5.99
CA VAL A 11 4.85 0.51 -5.64
C VAL A 11 5.26 1.46 -6.79
N MET A 12 4.41 2.44 -7.09
CA MET A 12 4.68 3.41 -8.15
C MET A 12 5.47 4.57 -7.56
N MET A 13 6.80 4.50 -7.63
CA MET A 13 7.66 5.64 -7.37
C MET A 13 7.72 6.54 -8.60
N THR A 14 6.97 7.64 -8.58
CA THR A 14 7.07 8.66 -9.64
C THR A 14 7.97 9.79 -9.17
N SER A 15 9.08 10.02 -9.87
CA SER A 15 10.04 11.08 -9.58
C SER A 15 9.66 12.37 -10.30
N LEU A 16 9.41 13.43 -9.54
CA LEU A 16 9.34 14.82 -10.00
C LEU A 16 10.29 15.61 -9.12
N ALA A 17 11.59 15.65 -9.45
CA ALA A 17 12.60 16.31 -8.62
C ALA A 17 12.12 17.68 -8.08
N PRO A 18 12.18 17.94 -6.75
CA PRO A 18 12.80 17.16 -5.67
C PRO A 18 11.84 16.21 -4.91
N ARG A 19 10.68 15.87 -5.49
CA ARG A 19 9.59 15.13 -4.83
C ARG A 19 9.43 13.71 -5.38
N ILE A 20 9.27 12.74 -4.49
CA ILE A 20 8.89 11.36 -4.84
C ILE A 20 7.49 11.10 -4.30
N SER A 21 6.59 10.61 -5.14
CA SER A 21 5.30 10.05 -4.70
C SER A 21 5.45 8.53 -4.55
N CYS A 22 5.06 7.98 -3.40
CA CYS A 22 5.05 6.54 -3.14
C CYS A 22 3.66 6.10 -2.70
N VAL A 23 3.18 4.96 -3.19
CA VAL A 23 1.97 4.27 -2.70
C VAL A 23 2.43 2.94 -2.11
N HIS A 24 2.15 2.70 -0.83
CA HIS A 24 2.66 1.53 -0.10
C HIS A 24 1.60 0.96 0.86
N GLY A 25 1.55 -0.38 0.97
CA GLY A 25 0.52 -1.17 1.65
C GLY A 25 0.82 -1.58 3.10
N LEU A 26 -0.25 -1.95 3.81
CA LEU A 26 -0.46 -2.12 5.26
C LEU A 26 -0.26 -0.82 6.04
N GLY A 27 -1.36 -0.12 6.29
CA GLY A 27 -1.38 1.24 6.84
C GLY A 27 -1.30 1.32 8.37
N ASP A 28 -1.83 2.41 8.90
CA ASP A 28 -1.70 2.83 10.30
C ASP A 28 -2.67 2.07 11.21
N PHE A 29 -2.31 0.83 11.54
CA PHE A 29 -2.99 0.06 12.56
C PHE A 29 -2.00 -0.74 13.41
N ALA A 30 -2.39 -0.96 14.66
CA ALA A 30 -1.57 -1.70 15.61
C ALA A 30 -1.55 -3.20 15.25
N PRO A 31 -0.48 -3.96 15.59
CA PRO A 31 -0.41 -5.39 15.30
C PRO A 31 -1.62 -6.19 15.81
N GLU A 32 -2.22 -5.76 16.92
CA GLU A 32 -3.40 -6.39 17.52
C GLU A 32 -4.67 -6.20 16.67
N GLU A 33 -4.71 -5.17 15.82
CA GLU A 33 -5.83 -4.86 14.94
C GLU A 33 -5.69 -5.51 13.55
N ALA A 34 -4.51 -6.06 13.25
CA ALA A 34 -4.15 -6.52 11.92
C ALA A 34 -5.10 -7.58 11.38
N GLU A 35 -5.42 -8.60 12.18
CA GLU A 35 -6.33 -9.67 11.77
C GLU A 35 -7.71 -9.11 11.37
N ALA A 36 -8.29 -8.25 12.21
CA ALA A 36 -9.62 -7.69 11.98
C ALA A 36 -9.65 -6.76 10.76
N ARG A 37 -8.63 -5.92 10.57
CA ARG A 37 -8.55 -4.98 9.45
C ARG A 37 -8.29 -5.69 8.12
N LEU A 38 -7.39 -6.67 8.13
CA LEU A 38 -7.09 -7.48 6.95
C LEU A 38 -8.29 -8.32 6.53
N GLU A 39 -9.00 -8.92 7.47
CA GLU A 39 -10.23 -9.65 7.16
C GLU A 39 -11.31 -8.73 6.58
N ALA A 40 -11.51 -7.55 7.18
CA ALA A 40 -12.47 -6.56 6.67
C ALA A 40 -12.11 -6.12 5.24
N TRP A 41 -10.82 -5.95 4.94
CA TRP A 41 -10.33 -5.63 3.61
C TRP A 41 -10.53 -6.78 2.62
N CYS A 42 -10.13 -8.01 2.96
CA CYS A 42 -10.35 -9.19 2.12
C CYS A 42 -11.84 -9.43 1.82
N ALA A 43 -12.73 -9.09 2.76
CA ALA A 43 -14.18 -9.16 2.57
C ALA A 43 -14.74 -8.13 1.57
N THR A 44 -13.98 -7.10 1.19
CA THR A 44 -14.35 -6.18 0.11
C THR A 44 -14.13 -6.78 -1.28
N GLY A 45 -13.35 -7.86 -1.37
CA GLY A 45 -13.08 -8.54 -2.63
C GLY A 45 -14.34 -9.21 -3.17
N GLY A 46 -14.68 -8.91 -4.41
CA GLY A 46 -15.84 -9.50 -5.08
C GLY A 46 -15.63 -10.96 -5.50
N ASP A 47 -16.69 -11.61 -5.97
CA ASP A 47 -16.65 -12.99 -6.48
C ASP A 47 -16.12 -13.13 -7.93
N GLY A 48 -15.75 -12.01 -8.58
CA GLY A 48 -15.47 -11.95 -10.02
C GLY A 48 -14.05 -11.47 -10.38
N ILE A 49 -13.56 -11.89 -11.55
CA ILE A 49 -12.22 -11.58 -12.09
C ILE A 49 -12.20 -10.26 -12.92
N VAL A 50 -13.34 -9.56 -13.04
CA VAL A 50 -13.45 -8.40 -13.95
C VAL A 50 -13.63 -7.10 -13.18
N GLY A 51 -12.53 -6.37 -13.01
CA GLY A 51 -12.49 -4.95 -12.62
C GLY A 51 -12.30 -4.66 -11.13
N GLU A 52 -12.59 -5.62 -10.25
CA GLU A 52 -12.39 -5.55 -8.80
C GLU A 52 -11.53 -6.76 -8.38
N TRP A 53 -10.66 -6.58 -7.37
CA TRP A 53 -9.84 -7.69 -6.86
C TRP A 53 -10.76 -8.73 -6.23
N SER A 54 -10.56 -9.99 -6.54
CA SER A 54 -11.23 -11.08 -5.83
C SER A 54 -10.69 -11.18 -4.40
N ARG A 55 -11.50 -11.71 -3.48
CA ARG A 55 -11.02 -12.00 -2.11
C ARG A 55 -9.73 -12.82 -2.11
N ALA A 56 -9.61 -13.80 -3.01
CA ALA A 56 -8.43 -14.65 -3.11
C ALA A 56 -7.17 -13.86 -3.50
N GLU A 57 -7.29 -12.90 -4.41
CA GLU A 57 -6.18 -12.01 -4.80
C GLU A 57 -5.81 -11.05 -3.67
N LEU A 58 -6.78 -10.57 -2.88
CA LEU A 58 -6.51 -9.77 -1.68
C LEU A 58 -5.77 -10.60 -0.60
N GLU A 59 -6.20 -11.84 -0.37
CA GLU A 59 -5.53 -12.75 0.58
C GLU A 59 -4.11 -13.13 0.13
N GLU A 60 -3.90 -13.36 -1.18
CA GLU A 60 -2.57 -13.54 -1.77
C GLU A 60 -1.69 -12.31 -1.55
N HIS A 61 -2.24 -11.11 -1.79
CA HIS A 61 -1.51 -9.86 -1.58
C HIS A 61 -1.04 -9.67 -0.13
N VAL A 62 -1.90 -9.96 0.86
CA VAL A 62 -1.50 -9.90 2.28
C VAL A 62 -0.39 -10.89 2.60
N ARG A 63 -0.50 -12.12 2.08
CA ARG A 63 0.37 -13.23 2.48
C ARG A 63 1.74 -13.19 1.80
N ASP A 64 1.74 -12.87 0.51
CA ASP A 64 2.86 -13.18 -0.39
C ASP A 64 3.61 -11.92 -0.88
N GLU A 65 2.98 -10.74 -0.85
CA GLU A 65 3.60 -9.49 -1.33
C GLU A 65 4.30 -8.65 -0.24
N HIS A 66 4.37 -9.17 1.00
CA HIS A 66 5.14 -8.62 2.14
C HIS A 66 5.22 -7.09 2.23
N SER A 67 4.06 -6.44 2.14
CA SER A 67 3.94 -5.00 2.37
C SER A 67 4.36 -4.62 3.82
N THR A 68 4.96 -3.45 3.98
CA THR A 68 5.52 -2.94 5.25
C THR A 68 4.62 -1.93 5.96
N PHE A 69 4.49 -2.02 7.29
CA PHE A 69 3.70 -1.06 8.08
C PHE A 69 4.27 0.36 8.09
N THR A 70 3.39 1.37 8.19
CA THR A 70 3.75 2.80 8.24
C THR A 70 4.73 3.12 9.38
N TRP A 71 4.51 2.55 10.56
CA TRP A 71 5.38 2.73 11.74
C TRP A 71 6.78 2.12 11.56
N LEU A 72 6.97 1.20 10.62
CA LEU A 72 8.31 0.73 10.19
C LEU A 72 8.85 1.55 9.02
N LEU A 73 8.00 1.83 8.04
CA LEU A 73 8.38 2.47 6.79
C LEU A 73 8.82 3.92 7.00
N GLU A 74 8.08 4.70 7.78
CA GLU A 74 8.39 6.13 7.94
C GLU A 74 9.75 6.39 8.62
N PRO A 75 10.15 5.66 9.67
CA PRO A 75 11.53 5.71 10.15
C PRO A 75 12.56 5.34 9.08
N MET A 76 12.28 4.35 8.24
CA MET A 76 13.18 3.96 7.14
C MET A 76 13.30 5.06 6.07
N ILE A 77 12.19 5.71 5.71
CA ILE A 77 12.17 6.87 4.79
C ILE A 77 13.08 7.99 5.33
N ARG A 78 12.91 8.35 6.61
CA ARG A 78 13.74 9.39 7.25
C ARG A 78 15.22 9.00 7.27
N ARG A 79 15.52 7.75 7.60
CA ARG A 79 16.89 7.23 7.59
C ARG A 79 17.52 7.22 6.18
N ALA A 80 16.71 7.10 5.14
CA ALA A 80 17.16 7.13 3.74
C ALA A 80 17.46 8.55 3.21
N GLY A 81 17.33 9.60 4.03
CA GLY A 81 17.61 10.99 3.63
C GLY A 81 16.41 11.70 3.02
N PHE A 82 15.19 11.31 3.39
CA PHE A 82 13.97 11.98 2.95
C PHE A 82 13.17 12.52 4.14
N ASP A 83 12.58 13.68 3.95
CA ASP A 83 11.48 14.17 4.77
C ASP A 83 10.15 13.73 4.17
N ILE A 84 9.15 13.54 5.04
CA ILE A 84 7.75 13.30 4.64
C ILE A 84 7.04 14.66 4.66
N ASP A 85 6.80 15.22 3.48
CA ASP A 85 6.08 16.50 3.34
C ASP A 85 4.55 16.32 3.43
N ASP A 86 4.02 15.18 2.97
CA ASP A 86 2.60 14.81 3.04
C ASP A 86 2.44 13.28 3.15
N ALA A 87 1.40 12.85 3.88
CA ALA A 87 1.02 11.46 4.02
C ALA A 87 -0.51 11.34 4.06
N VAL A 88 -1.07 10.53 3.17
CA VAL A 88 -2.51 10.25 3.10
C VAL A 88 -2.73 8.76 3.31
N TYR A 89 -3.57 8.43 4.28
CA TYR A 89 -3.95 7.06 4.61
C TYR A 89 -5.40 6.84 4.17
N SER A 90 -5.65 5.66 3.62
CA SER A 90 -7.00 5.18 3.30
C SER A 90 -7.82 4.95 4.57
N ASP A 91 -9.14 5.03 4.46
CA ASP A 91 -10.06 4.86 5.60
C ASP A 91 -10.00 3.46 6.22
N ASP A 92 -9.74 2.43 5.41
CA ASP A 92 -9.50 1.06 5.88
C ASP A 92 -8.11 0.88 6.51
N GLY A 93 -7.23 1.87 6.33
CA GLY A 93 -5.86 1.86 6.79
C GLY A 93 -5.02 0.81 6.10
N VAL A 94 -5.33 0.38 4.87
CA VAL A 94 -4.53 -0.62 4.14
C VAL A 94 -3.53 0.05 3.18
N PHE A 95 -3.90 1.19 2.61
CA PHE A 95 -3.05 1.96 1.71
C PHE A 95 -2.59 3.29 2.32
N ALA A 96 -1.34 3.65 2.05
CA ALA A 96 -0.79 4.96 2.32
C ALA A 96 -0.14 5.56 1.06
N ARG A 97 -0.25 6.88 0.90
CA ARG A 97 0.43 7.66 -0.15
C ARG A 97 1.30 8.74 0.50
N TYR A 98 2.56 8.80 0.13
CA TYR A 98 3.53 9.76 0.66
C TYR A 98 4.03 10.73 -0.42
N VAL A 99 4.28 11.97 -0.03
CA VAL A 99 5.09 12.93 -0.78
C VAL A 99 6.38 13.14 -0.02
N LEU A 100 7.49 12.71 -0.60
CA LEU A 100 8.81 12.73 0.00
C LEU A 100 9.67 13.81 -0.60
N ARG A 101 10.50 14.46 0.21
CA ARG A 101 11.49 15.46 -0.24
C ARG A 101 12.88 15.04 0.22
N ALA A 102 13.85 15.03 -0.68
CA ALA A 102 15.23 14.71 -0.34
C ALA A 102 15.84 15.79 0.59
N VAL A 103 16.67 15.35 1.54
CA VAL A 103 17.37 16.17 2.55
C VAL A 103 18.88 15.98 2.42
#